data_AF-U6DB70-F1
#
_entry.id   AF-U6DB70-F1
#
_cell.length_a   1.000
_cell.length_b   1.000
_cell.length_c   1.000
_cell.angle_alpha   90.00
_cell.angle_beta   90.00
_cell.angle_gamma   90.00
#
_symmetry.space_group_name_H-M   'P 1'
#
loop_
_entity.id
_entity.type
_entity.pdbx_description
1 polymer ?
#
loop_
_entity_poly.entity_id
_entity_poly.type
_entity_poly.pdbx_seq_one_letter_code
_entity_poly.pdbx_strand_id
1 'polypeptide(L)'
;GDLASHFGCTIGLKDSVTAVVFVAFGTSVPDMFASKAAAIQDLYSDASIGNVTGSNAINVFLGIGLAWSVAAIYWALQGQEFYVSAGTLAFSVTLFTIFAFVCISVLLYRRRPHLGGELGGPRGCKLATTWLFVGLWLLYILFATLEAYCYIKGF
;
A
#
# COMPACT_ATOMS: atom_id res chain seq x y z
N GLY A 1 1.00 -1.23 21.75
CA GLY A 1 1.70 -0.81 20.53
C GLY A 1 3.07 -0.33 20.91
N ASP A 2 3.89 -1.24 21.45
CA ASP A 2 5.10 -0.86 22.21
C ASP A 2 6.42 -1.12 21.49
N LEU A 3 6.43 -1.92 20.43
CA LEU A 3 7.67 -2.16 19.68
C LEU A 3 8.00 -1.02 18.72
N ALA A 4 6.98 -0.39 18.12
CA ALA A 4 7.18 0.75 17.21
C ALA A 4 7.69 2.00 17.95
N SER A 5 7.12 2.27 19.14
CA SER A 5 7.50 3.40 19.99
C SER A 5 8.89 3.22 20.63
N HIS A 6 9.25 2.00 21.05
CA HIS A 6 10.58 1.74 21.59
C HIS A 6 11.70 1.78 20.53
N PHE A 7 11.44 1.37 19.29
CA PHE A 7 12.42 1.53 18.21
C PHE A 7 12.52 2.97 17.68
N GLY A 8 11.44 3.76 17.76
CA GLY A 8 11.43 5.18 17.39
C GLY A 8 12.39 6.03 18.24
N CYS A 9 12.47 5.77 19.55
CA CYS A 9 13.36 6.49 20.46
C CYS A 9 14.86 6.23 20.24
N THR A 10 15.26 5.06 19.77
CA THR A 10 16.69 4.70 19.62
C THR A 10 17.27 5.16 18.27
N ILE A 11 16.42 5.38 17.28
CA ILE A 11 16.81 5.70 15.89
C ILE A 11 16.43 7.15 15.49
N GLY A 12 15.64 7.86 16.29
CA GLY A 12 15.22 9.23 15.98
C GLY A 12 14.24 9.31 14.79
N LEU A 13 13.61 8.17 14.45
CA LEU A 13 12.58 8.07 13.42
C LEU A 13 11.18 8.11 14.07
N LYS A 14 10.33 9.02 13.61
CA LYS A 14 8.95 9.23 14.08
C LYS A 14 8.12 7.96 13.93
N ASP A 15 7.40 7.58 14.98
CA ASP A 15 6.61 6.32 15.09
C ASP A 15 5.67 6.05 13.91
N SER A 16 5.19 7.09 13.23
CA SER A 16 4.37 6.97 12.02
C SER A 16 5.12 6.33 10.85
N VAL A 17 6.42 6.61 10.71
CA VAL A 17 7.26 6.11 9.62
C VAL A 17 7.64 4.66 9.85
N THR A 18 8.01 4.30 11.08
CA THR A 18 8.23 2.90 11.45
C THR A 18 6.95 2.08 11.39
N ALA A 19 5.79 2.64 11.75
CA ALA A 19 4.50 1.96 11.59
C ALA A 19 4.15 1.72 10.12
N VAL A 20 4.23 2.75 9.26
CA VAL A 20 3.91 2.61 7.83
C VAL A 20 4.89 1.67 7.13
N VAL A 21 6.19 1.72 7.46
CA VAL A 21 7.18 0.85 6.80
C VAL A 21 7.14 -0.56 7.38
N PHE A 22 7.28 -0.77 8.70
CA PHE A 22 7.39 -2.12 9.23
C PHE A 22 6.07 -2.87 9.33
N VAL A 23 4.96 -2.20 9.70
CA VAL A 23 3.66 -2.88 9.82
C VAL A 23 3.08 -3.16 8.43
N ALA A 24 3.11 -2.19 7.50
CA ALA A 24 2.60 -2.43 6.15
C ALA A 24 3.48 -3.40 5.35
N PHE A 25 4.81 -3.42 5.57
CA PHE A 25 5.69 -4.43 4.98
C PHE A 25 5.45 -5.80 5.61
N GLY A 26 5.19 -5.86 6.93
CA GLY A 26 4.85 -7.09 7.64
C GLY A 26 3.55 -7.76 7.17
N THR A 27 2.55 -6.99 6.75
CA THR A 27 1.29 -7.53 6.20
C THR A 27 1.37 -7.80 4.70
N SER A 28 1.97 -6.89 3.92
CA SER A 28 2.00 -6.99 2.45
C SER A 28 2.99 -8.02 1.92
N VAL A 29 4.06 -8.35 2.66
CA VAL A 29 5.05 -9.35 2.24
C VAL A 29 4.47 -10.77 2.23
N PRO A 30 3.81 -11.26 3.30
CA PRO A 30 3.07 -12.53 3.25
C PRO A 30 2.04 -12.58 2.12
N ASP A 31 1.26 -11.52 1.92
CA ASP A 31 0.26 -11.43 0.84
C ASP A 31 0.91 -11.49 -0.56
N MET A 32 2.06 -10.84 -0.74
CA MET A 32 2.85 -10.91 -1.97
C MET A 32 3.39 -12.33 -2.23
N PHE A 33 3.89 -13.01 -1.19
CA PHE A 33 4.37 -14.39 -1.32
C PHE A 33 3.24 -15.38 -1.63
N ALA A 34 2.10 -15.25 -0.97
CA ALA A 34 0.91 -16.06 -1.26
C ALA A 34 0.42 -15.84 -2.70
N SER A 35 0.35 -14.59 -3.15
CA SER A 35 -0.06 -14.25 -4.51
C SER A 35 0.93 -14.78 -5.55
N LYS A 36 2.24 -14.65 -5.29
CA LYS A 36 3.29 -15.20 -6.15
C LYS A 36 3.25 -16.74 -6.22
N ALA A 37 3.00 -17.40 -5.09
CA ALA A 37 2.87 -18.86 -5.05
C ALA A 37 1.65 -19.33 -5.85
N ALA A 38 0.50 -18.66 -5.69
CA ALA A 38 -0.72 -18.92 -6.45
C ALA A 38 -0.51 -18.68 -7.97
N ALA A 39 0.22 -17.62 -8.35
CA ALA A 39 0.56 -17.34 -9.75
C ALA A 39 1.48 -18.39 -10.40
N ILE A 40 2.35 -19.02 -9.62
CA ILE A 40 3.30 -20.04 -10.11
C ILE A 40 2.61 -21.41 -10.21
N GLN A 41 1.63 -21.68 -9.33
CA GLN A 41 0.95 -22.97 -9.27
C GLN A 41 -0.25 -23.09 -10.22
N ASP A 42 -0.78 -21.97 -10.73
CA ASP A 42 -1.96 -21.96 -11.59
C ASP A 42 -1.62 -21.62 -13.06
N LEU A 43 -2.12 -22.44 -13.99
CA LEU A 43 -1.82 -22.33 -15.43
C LEU A 43 -2.44 -21.07 -16.06
N TYR A 44 -3.55 -20.58 -15.50
CA TYR A 44 -4.29 -19.41 -15.99
C TYR A 44 -4.10 -18.16 -15.12
N SER A 45 -3.28 -18.22 -14.07
CA SER A 45 -3.02 -17.10 -13.15
C SER A 45 -4.25 -16.47 -12.47
N ASP A 46 -5.43 -17.08 -12.60
CA ASP A 46 -6.70 -16.60 -12.03
C ASP A 46 -6.68 -16.64 -10.50
N ALA A 47 -6.04 -17.66 -9.91
CA ALA A 47 -5.84 -17.75 -8.47
C ALA A 47 -5.01 -16.57 -7.91
N SER A 48 -4.06 -16.03 -8.67
CA SER A 48 -3.26 -14.87 -8.24
C SER A 48 -4.09 -13.59 -8.21
N ILE A 49 -5.02 -13.40 -9.15
CA ILE A 49 -5.87 -12.22 -9.20
C ILE A 49 -6.87 -12.25 -8.04
N GLY A 50 -7.46 -13.43 -7.79
CA GLY A 50 -8.35 -13.66 -6.65
C GLY A 50 -7.67 -13.38 -5.31
N ASN A 51 -6.42 -13.85 -5.14
CA ASN A 51 -5.69 -13.64 -3.89
C ASN A 51 -5.32 -12.16 -3.65
N VAL A 52 -4.78 -11.47 -4.66
CA VAL A 52 -4.44 -10.02 -4.53
C VAL A 52 -5.68 -9.18 -4.25
N THR A 53 -6.77 -9.44 -4.97
CA THR A 53 -8.01 -8.68 -4.82
C THR A 53 -8.69 -8.99 -3.48
N GLY A 54 -8.71 -10.27 -3.08
CA GLY A 54 -9.31 -10.73 -1.82
C GLY A 54 -8.57 -10.21 -0.59
N SER A 55 -7.24 -10.35 -0.53
CA SER A 55 -6.45 -9.85 0.60
C SER A 55 -6.58 -8.33 0.77
N ASN A 56 -6.56 -7.57 -0.32
CA ASN A 56 -6.74 -6.11 -0.26
C ASN A 56 -8.16 -5.72 0.16
N ALA A 57 -9.19 -6.44 -0.30
CA ALA A 57 -10.57 -6.20 0.12
C ALA A 57 -10.73 -6.44 1.62
N ILE A 58 -10.19 -7.55 2.15
CA ILE A 58 -10.23 -7.86 3.59
C ILE A 58 -9.50 -6.76 4.38
N ASN A 59 -8.32 -6.32 3.96
CA ASN A 59 -7.57 -5.27 4.66
C ASN A 59 -8.35 -3.94 4.74
N VAL A 60 -9.06 -3.54 3.69
CA VAL A 60 -9.84 -2.30 3.69
C VAL A 60 -11.15 -2.47 4.48
N PHE A 61 -11.94 -3.50 4.18
CA PHE A 61 -13.27 -3.66 4.78
C PHE A 61 -13.22 -4.16 6.22
N LEU A 62 -12.42 -5.18 6.51
CA LEU A 62 -12.29 -5.75 7.85
C LEU A 62 -11.21 -5.06 8.67
N GLY A 63 -10.09 -4.64 8.07
CA GLY A 63 -9.04 -3.94 8.80
C GLY A 63 -9.48 -2.54 9.24
N ILE A 64 -9.79 -1.68 8.26
CA ILE A 64 -10.13 -0.27 8.54
C ILE A 64 -11.63 -0.12 8.86
N GLY A 65 -12.51 -0.73 8.06
CA GLY A 65 -13.96 -0.56 8.18
C GLY A 65 -14.55 -1.08 9.49
N LEU A 66 -14.13 -2.25 9.95
CA LEU A 66 -14.60 -2.81 11.22
C LEU A 66 -14.07 -2.02 12.43
N ALA A 67 -12.79 -1.65 12.44
CA ALA A 67 -12.21 -0.85 13.50
C ALA A 67 -12.92 0.51 13.64
N TRP A 68 -13.22 1.16 12.51
CA TRP A 68 -13.97 2.41 12.50
C TRP A 68 -15.41 2.22 12.99
N SER A 69 -16.10 1.17 12.54
CA SER A 69 -17.47 0.88 12.98
C SER A 69 -17.56 0.66 14.49
N VAL A 70 -16.63 -0.09 15.06
CA VAL A 70 -16.56 -0.32 16.51
C VAL A 70 -16.30 0.99 17.27
N ALA A 71 -15.37 1.82 16.78
CA ALA A 71 -15.08 3.12 17.40
C ALA A 71 -16.30 4.05 17.34
N ALA A 72 -16.97 4.15 16.19
CA ALA A 72 -18.15 5.00 16.02
C ALA A 72 -19.29 4.58 16.95
N ILE A 73 -19.55 3.27 17.10
CA ILE A 73 -20.57 2.75 18.01
C ILE A 73 -20.22 3.08 19.47
N TYR A 74 -18.96 2.89 19.87
CA TYR A 74 -18.52 3.19 21.24
C TYR A 74 -18.74 4.67 21.61
N TRP A 75 -18.36 5.59 20.74
CA TRP A 75 -18.53 7.03 20.97
C TRP A 75 -20.01 7.45 20.91
N ALA A 76 -20.82 6.84 20.04
CA ALA A 76 -22.27 7.05 20.01
C ALA A 76 -22.95 6.63 21.31
N LEU A 77 -22.52 5.54 21.95
CA LEU A 77 -23.02 5.10 23.25
C LEU A 77 -22.65 6.05 24.40
N GLN A 78 -21.56 6.80 24.26
CA GLN A 78 -21.14 7.84 25.20
C GLN A 78 -21.83 9.19 24.96
N GLY A 79 -22.70 9.28 23.95
CA GLY A 79 -23.39 10.53 23.57
C GLY A 79 -22.45 11.60 23.01
N GLN A 80 -21.30 11.19 22.46
CA GLN A 80 -20.27 12.07 21.91
C GLN A 80 -20.14 11.86 20.41
N GLU A 81 -19.78 12.90 19.67
CA GLU A 81 -19.52 12.78 18.23
C GLU A 81 -18.14 12.16 17.97
N PHE A 82 -18.09 11.18 17.06
CA PHE A 82 -16.84 10.56 16.65
C PHE A 82 -16.10 11.43 15.62
N TYR A 83 -15.23 12.31 16.10
CA TYR A 83 -14.41 13.17 15.25
C TYR A 83 -13.10 12.48 14.84
N VAL A 84 -12.88 12.28 13.53
CA VAL A 84 -11.64 11.75 12.98
C VAL A 84 -10.94 12.84 12.17
N SER A 85 -9.80 13.33 12.64
CA SER A 85 -8.98 14.25 11.87
C SER A 85 -8.32 13.51 10.70
N ALA A 86 -8.68 13.86 9.46
CA ALA A 86 -8.12 13.24 8.26
C ALA A 86 -6.59 13.46 8.13
N GLY A 87 -6.04 14.54 8.72
CA GLY A 87 -4.60 14.77 8.80
C GLY A 87 -3.85 14.54 7.48
N THR A 88 -2.80 13.73 7.54
CA THR A 88 -1.90 13.40 6.42
C THR A 88 -2.48 12.40 5.41
N LEU A 89 -3.71 11.90 5.66
CA LEU A 89 -4.36 10.91 4.82
C LEU A 89 -4.69 11.46 3.44
N ALA A 90 -5.16 12.72 3.36
CA ALA A 90 -5.52 13.35 2.09
C ALA A 90 -4.31 13.47 1.14
N PHE A 91 -3.15 13.88 1.68
CA PHE A 91 -1.90 13.93 0.94
C PHE A 91 -1.46 12.54 0.47
N SER A 92 -1.46 11.56 1.37
CA SER A 92 -1.05 10.18 1.07
C SER A 92 -1.93 9.53 0.00
N VAL A 93 -3.26 9.70 0.09
CA VAL A 93 -4.23 9.18 -0.89
C VAL A 93 -4.04 9.84 -2.25
N THR A 94 -3.82 11.15 -2.28
CA THR A 94 -3.58 11.88 -3.54
C THR A 94 -2.31 11.39 -4.22
N LEU A 95 -1.21 11.28 -3.47
CA LEU A 95 0.07 10.78 -3.98
C LEU A 95 -0.05 9.33 -4.49
N PHE A 96 -0.69 8.46 -3.71
CA PHE A 96 -0.96 7.08 -4.09
C PHE A 96 -1.77 7.01 -5.39
N THR A 97 -2.80 7.84 -5.53
CA THR A 97 -3.67 7.87 -6.71
C THR A 97 -2.89 8.29 -7.96
N ILE A 98 -2.03 9.31 -7.87
CA ILE A 98 -1.17 9.74 -8.98
C ILE A 98 -0.25 8.59 -9.42
N PHE A 99 0.42 7.94 -8.47
CA PHE A 99 1.31 6.82 -8.81
C PHE A 99 0.55 5.60 -9.33
N ALA A 100 -0.67 5.35 -8.86
CA ALA A 100 -1.53 4.31 -9.39
C ALA A 100 -1.87 4.57 -10.87
N PHE A 101 -2.21 5.81 -11.25
CA PHE A 101 -2.43 6.16 -12.66
C PHE A 101 -1.18 5.96 -13.52
N VAL A 102 0.00 6.29 -13.02
CA VAL A 102 1.28 6.02 -13.71
C VAL A 102 1.48 4.52 -13.87
N CYS A 103 1.30 3.74 -12.81
CA CYS A 103 1.43 2.28 -12.84
C CYS A 103 0.48 1.63 -13.85
N ILE A 104 -0.81 2.00 -13.82
CA ILE A 104 -1.82 1.49 -14.76
C ILE A 104 -1.45 1.88 -16.18
N SER A 105 -1.02 3.12 -16.42
CA SER A 105 -0.61 3.58 -17.76
C SER A 105 0.59 2.78 -18.29
N VAL A 106 1.58 2.48 -17.45
CA VAL A 106 2.73 1.63 -17.79
C VAL A 106 2.30 0.19 -18.08
N LEU A 107 1.37 -0.36 -17.28
CA LEU A 107 0.83 -1.71 -17.52
C LEU A 107 0.03 -1.79 -18.83
N LEU A 108 -0.84 -0.80 -19.10
CA LEU A 108 -1.60 -0.71 -20.35
C LEU A 108 -0.69 -0.52 -21.56
N TYR A 109 0.40 0.26 -21.42
CA TYR A 109 1.42 0.39 -22.46
C TYR A 109 2.12 -0.95 -22.72
N ARG A 110 2.51 -1.68 -21.67
CA ARG A 110 3.08 -3.04 -21.79
C ARG A 110 2.10 -4.06 -22.39
N ARG A 111 0.80 -3.82 -22.24
CA ARG A 111 -0.30 -4.63 -22.80
C ARG A 111 -0.43 -4.50 -24.31
N ARG A 112 0.24 -3.52 -24.93
CA ARG A 112 0.22 -3.36 -26.39
C ARG A 112 0.81 -4.61 -27.07
N PRO A 113 0.15 -5.14 -28.11
CA PRO A 113 0.53 -6.39 -28.76
C PRO A 113 1.96 -6.37 -29.34
N HIS A 114 2.50 -5.18 -29.62
CA HIS A 114 3.87 -5.00 -30.10
C HIS A 114 4.95 -5.36 -29.05
N LEU A 115 4.62 -5.34 -27.76
CA LEU A 115 5.54 -5.64 -26.65
C LEU A 115 5.30 -7.04 -26.03
N GLY A 116 4.16 -7.68 -26.32
CA GLY A 116 3.83 -9.04 -25.86
C GLY A 116 3.85 -9.22 -24.33
N GLY A 117 3.54 -8.18 -23.57
CA GLY A 117 3.83 -8.08 -22.14
C GLY A 117 2.84 -8.75 -21.18
N GLU A 118 1.84 -9.48 -21.70
CA GLU A 118 0.69 -10.00 -20.93
C GLU A 118 1.07 -11.11 -19.94
N LEU A 119 1.95 -12.05 -20.31
CA LEU A 119 2.46 -13.11 -19.42
C LEU A 119 3.99 -13.23 -19.54
N GLY A 120 4.71 -12.36 -18.82
CA GLY A 120 6.16 -12.52 -18.66
C GLY A 120 7.00 -12.21 -19.89
N GLY A 121 6.57 -11.23 -20.70
CA GLY A 121 7.29 -10.70 -21.88
C GLY A 121 8.79 -10.42 -21.66
N PRO A 122 9.53 -9.96 -22.68
CA PRO A 122 11.00 -10.01 -22.74
C PRO A 122 11.68 -9.58 -21.43
N ARG A 123 12.64 -10.38 -20.94
CA ARG A 123 13.26 -10.27 -19.61
C ARG A 123 13.72 -8.84 -19.28
N GLY A 124 14.23 -8.09 -20.25
CA GLY A 124 14.63 -6.68 -20.09
C GLY A 124 13.46 -5.74 -19.77
N CYS A 125 12.36 -5.82 -20.53
CA CYS A 125 11.16 -4.98 -20.29
C CYS A 125 10.49 -5.33 -18.95
N LYS A 126 10.48 -6.61 -18.59
CA LYS A 126 10.01 -7.06 -17.26
C LYS A 126 10.86 -6.44 -16.15
N LEU A 127 12.19 -6.56 -16.24
CA LEU A 127 13.09 -6.05 -15.22
C LEU A 127 13.01 -4.52 -15.09
N ALA A 128 12.97 -3.79 -16.21
CA ALA A 128 12.83 -2.34 -16.23
C ALA A 128 11.53 -1.86 -15.55
N THR A 129 10.40 -2.53 -15.84
CA THR A 129 9.12 -2.17 -15.21
C THR A 129 9.03 -2.58 -13.75
N THR A 130 9.66 -3.70 -13.35
CA THR A 130 9.83 -4.04 -11.93
C THR A 130 10.63 -2.97 -11.18
N TRP A 131 11.77 -2.52 -11.73
CA TRP A 131 12.55 -1.44 -11.11
C TRP A 131 11.77 -0.13 -11.02
N LEU A 132 10.99 0.20 -12.04
CA LEU A 132 10.13 1.39 -12.03
C LEU A 132 9.08 1.32 -10.91
N PHE A 133 8.39 0.19 -10.73
CA PHE A 133 7.39 0.05 -9.66
C PHE A 133 8.02 0.06 -8.26
N VAL A 134 9.17 -0.59 -8.09
CA VAL A 134 9.93 -0.51 -6.82
C VAL A 134 10.37 0.93 -6.56
N GLY A 135 10.82 1.65 -7.59
CA GLY A 135 11.18 3.06 -7.50
C GLY A 135 10.00 3.97 -7.10
N LEU A 136 8.83 3.78 -7.73
CA LEU A 136 7.61 4.52 -7.37
C LEU A 136 7.17 4.22 -5.92
N TRP A 137 7.32 2.99 -5.46
CA TRP A 137 7.02 2.61 -4.08
C TRP A 137 7.97 3.28 -3.08
N LEU A 138 9.28 3.29 -3.36
CA LEU A 138 10.26 3.99 -2.53
C LEU A 138 10.01 5.51 -2.53
N LEU A 139 9.64 6.07 -3.67
CA LEU A 139 9.30 7.48 -3.80
C LEU A 139 8.05 7.85 -2.99
N TYR A 140 7.04 6.97 -2.99
CA TYR A 140 5.85 7.12 -2.15
C TYR A 140 6.21 7.17 -0.67
N ILE A 141 7.02 6.22 -0.20
CA ILE A 141 7.49 6.20 1.19
C ILE A 141 8.27 7.47 1.50
N LEU A 142 9.18 7.89 0.62
CA LEU A 142 9.98 9.09 0.82
C LEU A 142 9.10 10.34 0.99
N PHE A 143 8.11 10.56 0.10
CA PHE A 143 7.25 11.74 0.21
C PHE A 143 6.28 11.66 1.38
N ALA A 144 5.69 10.48 1.66
CA ALA A 144 4.83 10.28 2.83
C ALA A 144 5.60 10.50 4.14
N THR A 145 6.86 10.08 4.21
CA THR A 145 7.70 10.32 5.38
C THR A 145 8.11 11.79 5.50
N LEU A 146 8.50 12.45 4.42
CA LEU A 146 8.83 13.89 4.43
C LEU A 146 7.67 14.77 4.88
N GLU A 147 6.44 14.44 4.47
CA GLU A 147 5.23 15.11 4.94
C GLU A 147 4.95 14.80 6.43
N ALA A 148 5.11 13.53 6.85
CA ALA A 148 4.96 13.16 8.26
C ALA A 148 5.98 13.85 9.19
N TYR A 149 7.20 14.15 8.72
CA TYR A 149 8.20 14.94 9.46
C TYR A 149 8.01 16.45 9.35
N CYS A 150 6.93 16.91 8.71
CA CYS A 150 6.64 18.32 8.46
C CYS A 150 7.70 19.07 7.63
N TYR A 151 8.54 18.37 6.87
CA TYR A 151 9.46 18.99 5.92
C TYR A 151 8.72 19.55 4.70
N ILE A 152 7.68 18.84 4.27
CA ILE A 152 6.77 19.27 3.20
C ILE A 152 5.41 19.48 3.86
N LYS A 153 4.78 20.64 3.62
CA LYS A 153 3.38 20.85 4.00
C LYS A 153 2.50 20.17 2.96
N GLY A 154 1.83 19.10 3.37
CA GLY A 154 0.65 18.61 2.66
C GLY A 154 -0.44 19.69 2.63
N PHE A 155 -1.28 19.65 1.58
CA PHE A 155 -2.41 20.55 1.43
C PHE A 155 -3.61 20.07 2.26
#